data_AF-A0A3A8L338-F1
#
_entry.id   AF-A0A3A8L338-F1
#
_cell.length_a   1.000
_cell.length_b   1.000
_cell.length_c   1.000
_cell.angle_alpha   90.00
_cell.angle_beta   90.00
_cell.angle_gamma   90.00
#
_symmetry.space_group_name_H-M   'P 1'
#
loop_
_entity.id
_entity.type
_entity.pdbx_description
1 polymer ?
#
loop_
_entity_poly.entity_id
_entity_poly.type
_entity_poly.pdbx_seq_one_letter_code
_entity_poly.pdbx_strand_id
1 'polypeptide(L)'
;MAELPPEEPTAAPEVARPAPASRKTAAKPGRATRAKTAAASATEEVSAPVPVVTASNAPVAPAPVIEHEPVEPKAPEAKKSVFDLVKSKKSEVEQKVTELVKTKQQEVQLKVSGLVQNRQYGAALEAANDCAASNPNMPECQLMLGDIHGKLNHRAESEKHYAKFLTLAPAAHPQRARVVELLGNASATRTPE
;
A
#
# COMPACT_ATOMS: atom_id res chain seq x y z
N MET A 1 57.52 -38.55 21.84
CA MET A 1 56.27 -38.38 22.61
C MET A 1 55.14 -38.55 21.59
N ALA A 2 54.75 -39.81 21.32
CA ALA A 2 53.65 -40.53 21.98
C ALA A 2 52.30 -39.86 21.61
N GLU A 3 51.55 -40.31 20.60
CA GLU A 3 50.70 -41.52 20.49
C GLU A 3 49.33 -41.36 21.18
N LEU A 4 48.27 -41.79 20.45
CA LEU A 4 46.87 -42.07 20.83
C LEU A 4 45.81 -40.95 20.54
N PRO A 5 44.53 -41.29 20.27
CA PRO A 5 43.97 -41.69 18.95
C PRO A 5 42.54 -41.09 18.70
N PRO A 6 41.76 -41.53 17.67
CA PRO A 6 40.43 -40.99 17.31
C PRO A 6 39.23 -41.81 17.88
N GLU A 7 38.00 -41.42 17.50
CA GLU A 7 36.67 -42.04 17.76
C GLU A 7 36.09 -41.76 19.18
N GLU A 8 34.82 -41.43 19.41
CA GLU A 8 33.58 -42.07 18.94
C GLU A 8 32.35 -41.12 19.04
N PRO A 9 31.23 -41.49 18.39
CA PRO A 9 29.98 -40.74 18.35
C PRO A 9 29.13 -40.97 19.61
N THR A 10 28.60 -39.91 20.21
CA THR A 10 27.56 -40.06 21.23
C THR A 10 26.25 -40.46 20.57
N ALA A 11 25.91 -41.73 20.76
CA ALA A 11 24.62 -42.32 20.55
C ALA A 11 23.53 -41.61 21.40
N ALA A 12 22.33 -41.56 20.83
CA ALA A 12 21.09 -41.19 21.49
C ALA A 12 20.78 -42.13 22.68
N PRO A 13 19.87 -41.70 23.57
CA PRO A 13 18.66 -42.51 23.70
C PRO A 13 17.37 -41.71 23.51
N GLU A 14 16.58 -42.17 22.55
CA GLU A 14 15.15 -42.42 22.62
C GLU A 14 14.38 -41.80 23.81
N VAL A 15 13.58 -40.77 23.54
CA VAL A 15 12.42 -40.41 24.37
C VAL A 15 11.17 -40.43 23.52
N ALA A 16 10.44 -41.52 23.68
CA ALA A 16 8.98 -41.65 23.61
C ALA A 16 8.24 -40.96 22.44
N ARG A 17 7.91 -41.79 21.45
CA ARG A 17 6.64 -41.69 20.72
C ARG A 17 5.45 -41.54 21.68
N PRO A 18 4.42 -40.80 21.25
CA PRO A 18 3.09 -41.42 21.21
C PRO A 18 2.58 -41.51 19.77
N ALA A 19 2.21 -42.73 19.40
CA ALA A 19 1.48 -43.06 18.18
C ALA A 19 -0.02 -42.64 18.30
N PRO A 20 -0.78 -42.64 17.19
CA PRO A 20 -1.97 -41.82 17.00
C PRO A 20 -3.25 -42.48 17.52
N ALA A 21 -4.12 -41.68 18.15
CA ALA A 21 -5.49 -42.09 18.44
C ALA A 21 -6.40 -41.71 17.27
N SER A 22 -6.87 -42.75 16.59
CA SER A 22 -7.93 -42.69 15.59
C SER A 22 -9.31 -42.46 16.22
N ARG A 23 -10.26 -42.11 15.33
CA ARG A 23 -11.71 -42.44 15.36
C ARG A 23 -12.65 -41.45 16.05
N LYS A 24 -13.46 -40.74 15.26
CA LYS A 24 -14.80 -41.22 14.81
C LYS A 24 -15.51 -40.19 13.93
N THR A 25 -15.98 -40.68 12.79
CA THR A 25 -17.04 -40.12 11.95
C THR A 25 -18.37 -40.09 12.71
N ALA A 26 -19.12 -39.00 12.56
CA ALA A 26 -20.56 -38.98 12.75
C ALA A 26 -21.18 -37.92 11.84
N ALA A 27 -21.86 -38.40 10.81
CA ALA A 27 -22.72 -37.65 9.93
C ALA A 27 -23.96 -37.14 10.68
N LYS A 28 -24.46 -35.96 10.29
CA LYS A 28 -25.90 -35.68 10.35
C LYS A 28 -26.30 -34.74 9.21
N PRO A 29 -27.25 -35.14 8.34
CA PRO A 29 -27.74 -34.34 7.23
C PRO A 29 -28.87 -33.43 7.70
N GLY A 30 -28.95 -32.22 7.16
CA GLY A 30 -30.02 -31.27 7.38
C GLY A 30 -30.30 -30.49 6.10
N ARG A 31 -31.11 -31.11 5.23
CA ARG A 31 -31.67 -30.55 4.00
C ARG A 31 -32.97 -29.80 4.34
N ALA A 32 -33.08 -28.53 3.96
CA ALA A 32 -34.33 -27.91 3.48
C ALA A 32 -34.01 -26.49 2.96
N THR A 33 -33.80 -26.33 1.65
CA THR A 33 -34.76 -25.68 0.72
C THR A 33 -35.37 -24.38 1.22
N ARG A 34 -34.98 -23.26 0.59
CA ARG A 34 -35.92 -22.42 -0.16
C ARG A 34 -35.20 -21.58 -1.20
N ALA A 35 -35.30 -22.03 -2.44
CA ALA A 35 -35.28 -21.12 -3.58
C ALA A 35 -36.53 -20.23 -3.50
N LYS A 36 -36.37 -18.93 -3.74
CA LYS A 36 -37.47 -18.08 -4.21
C LYS A 36 -36.94 -17.10 -5.24
N THR A 37 -37.01 -17.57 -6.49
CA THR A 37 -37.49 -16.89 -7.70
C THR A 37 -37.10 -15.42 -7.92
N ALA A 38 -36.42 -15.25 -9.05
CA ALA A 38 -36.47 -14.15 -9.99
C ALA A 38 -37.77 -13.32 -10.02
N ALA A 39 -37.58 -12.01 -10.11
CA ALA A 39 -38.27 -11.08 -10.99
C ALA A 39 -37.26 -9.92 -11.19
N ALA A 40 -36.63 -9.71 -12.34
CA ALA A 40 -37.22 -9.27 -13.61
C ALA A 40 -38.20 -8.10 -13.40
N SER A 41 -37.67 -6.88 -13.47
CA SER A 41 -38.36 -5.74 -14.06
C SER A 41 -37.32 -4.79 -14.63
N ALA A 42 -37.12 -4.92 -15.94
CA ALA A 42 -36.82 -3.81 -16.81
C ALA A 42 -38.16 -3.19 -17.24
N THR A 43 -38.27 -1.87 -17.19
CA THR A 43 -39.12 -0.97 -18.01
C THR A 43 -38.63 0.45 -17.69
N GLU A 44 -38.03 1.12 -18.67
CA GLU A 44 -38.63 2.16 -19.52
C GLU A 44 -38.79 3.49 -18.76
N GLU A 45 -38.05 4.55 -19.09
CA GLU A 45 -38.09 5.38 -20.32
C GLU A 45 -38.89 6.66 -20.07
N VAL A 46 -38.31 7.77 -20.55
CA VAL A 46 -38.95 9.04 -20.92
C VAL A 46 -39.41 9.95 -19.78
N SER A 47 -38.61 10.99 -19.56
CA SER A 47 -39.13 12.37 -19.64
C SER A 47 -37.98 13.34 -19.90
N ALA A 48 -37.77 13.64 -21.18
CA ALA A 48 -37.08 14.84 -21.64
C ALA A 48 -38.09 16.01 -21.71
N PRO A 49 -37.75 17.17 -22.27
CA PRO A 49 -36.73 18.15 -21.89
C PRO A 49 -37.38 19.56 -21.69
N VAL A 50 -36.52 20.60 -21.60
CA VAL A 50 -36.76 22.03 -21.94
C VAL A 50 -36.94 23.05 -20.77
N PRO A 51 -36.69 24.37 -20.96
CA PRO A 51 -35.52 25.05 -21.55
C PRO A 51 -35.12 26.36 -20.78
N VAL A 52 -34.22 27.14 -21.40
CA VAL A 52 -33.99 28.61 -21.28
C VAL A 52 -33.10 29.09 -20.12
N VAL A 53 -31.80 29.30 -20.35
CA VAL A 53 -31.15 30.53 -20.89
C VAL A 53 -31.39 31.77 -20.01
N THR A 54 -30.34 32.23 -19.35
CA THR A 54 -30.08 33.67 -19.20
C THR A 54 -28.58 33.91 -19.26
N ALA A 55 -28.11 34.15 -20.48
CA ALA A 55 -26.93 34.95 -20.72
C ALA A 55 -27.27 36.42 -20.40
N SER A 56 -26.46 37.07 -19.58
CA SER A 56 -26.33 38.54 -19.56
C SER A 56 -24.95 38.83 -20.15
N ASN A 57 -24.86 39.11 -21.46
CA ASN A 57 -24.88 40.46 -22.07
C ASN A 57 -23.69 41.31 -21.55
N ALA A 58 -22.50 41.20 -22.15
CA ALA A 58 -21.98 42.01 -23.28
C ALA A 58 -21.60 43.45 -22.87
N PRO A 59 -20.95 44.25 -23.73
CA PRO A 59 -19.59 44.15 -24.26
C PRO A 59 -18.76 45.39 -23.90
N VAL A 60 -17.43 45.31 -23.77
CA VAL A 60 -16.60 46.51 -23.88
C VAL A 60 -15.25 46.20 -24.53
N ALA A 61 -15.19 46.47 -25.83
CA ALA A 61 -13.98 46.94 -26.51
C ALA A 61 -14.45 48.11 -27.38
N PRO A 62 -13.67 49.21 -27.46
CA PRO A 62 -12.70 49.28 -28.56
C PRO A 62 -11.36 49.96 -28.18
N ALA A 63 -10.25 49.35 -28.65
CA ALA A 63 -9.10 49.88 -29.43
C ALA A 63 -8.51 51.29 -29.17
N PRO A 64 -7.37 51.69 -29.79
CA PRO A 64 -6.06 51.05 -30.06
C PRO A 64 -4.87 51.99 -29.66
N VAL A 65 -3.66 51.72 -30.18
CA VAL A 65 -2.42 52.57 -30.17
C VAL A 65 -1.65 52.49 -28.83
N ILE A 66 -0.40 52.06 -28.72
CA ILE A 66 0.80 52.65 -29.31
C ILE A 66 1.90 51.59 -29.56
N GLU A 67 2.27 51.54 -30.84
CA GLU A 67 3.53 51.18 -31.49
C GLU A 67 4.80 51.46 -30.69
N HIS A 68 5.63 50.45 -30.44
CA HIS A 68 7.08 50.62 -30.21
C HIS A 68 7.81 49.31 -30.59
N GLU A 69 8.16 49.16 -31.87
CA GLU A 69 9.53 48.76 -32.22
C GLU A 69 10.45 49.97 -31.96
N PRO A 70 11.80 49.85 -31.85
CA PRO A 70 12.66 48.73 -32.25
C PRO A 70 13.78 48.41 -31.22
N VAL A 71 14.71 47.54 -31.63
CA VAL A 71 16.12 47.41 -31.20
C VAL A 71 16.46 46.11 -30.45
N GLU A 72 16.72 45.06 -31.24
CA GLU A 72 17.77 44.05 -31.06
C GLU A 72 19.11 44.74 -30.65
N PRO A 73 19.91 44.26 -29.67
CA PRO A 73 20.70 43.05 -29.89
C PRO A 73 21.09 42.20 -28.68
N LYS A 74 21.73 41.06 -29.01
CA LYS A 74 22.57 40.16 -28.22
C LYS A 74 21.91 38.92 -27.59
N ALA A 75 22.01 37.84 -28.35
CA ALA A 75 22.47 36.55 -27.83
C ALA A 75 23.74 36.74 -26.95
N PRO A 76 23.90 35.91 -25.92
CA PRO A 76 24.67 34.71 -26.18
C PRO A 76 23.93 33.47 -25.72
N GLU A 77 23.64 32.62 -26.70
CA GLU A 77 23.80 31.17 -26.65
C GLU A 77 23.69 30.55 -25.25
N ALA A 78 22.47 30.10 -24.97
CA ALA A 78 22.19 29.05 -24.01
C ALA A 78 23.13 27.87 -24.30
N LYS A 79 24.27 27.84 -23.60
CA LYS A 79 25.07 26.64 -23.42
C LYS A 79 24.20 25.70 -22.60
N LYS A 80 23.32 24.96 -23.30
CA LYS A 80 22.58 23.81 -22.80
C LYS A 80 23.62 22.89 -22.19
N SER A 81 23.74 23.02 -20.89
CA SER A 81 24.88 22.51 -20.15
C SER A 81 24.75 21.00 -20.15
N VAL A 82 25.89 20.28 -20.18
CA VAL A 82 25.92 18.83 -19.94
C VAL A 82 25.14 18.47 -18.67
N PHE A 83 25.02 19.41 -17.74
CA PHE A 83 24.19 19.35 -16.54
C PHE A 83 22.67 19.18 -16.81
N ASP A 84 22.09 19.81 -17.83
CA ASP A 84 20.68 19.63 -18.21
C ASP A 84 20.43 18.24 -18.80
N LEU A 85 21.38 17.72 -19.58
CA LEU A 85 21.32 16.37 -20.13
C LEU A 85 21.41 15.32 -19.01
N VAL A 86 22.28 15.54 -18.01
CA VAL A 86 22.38 14.69 -16.82
C VAL A 86 21.10 14.79 -15.97
N LYS A 87 20.53 15.98 -15.80
CA LYS A 87 19.27 16.16 -15.06
C LYS A 87 18.10 15.48 -15.76
N SER A 88 18.02 15.58 -17.08
CA SER A 88 16.99 14.92 -17.90
C SER A 88 17.09 13.41 -17.82
N LYS A 89 18.28 12.82 -18.02
CA LYS A 89 18.49 11.37 -17.84
C LYS A 89 18.22 10.90 -16.41
N LYS A 90 18.61 11.68 -15.39
CA LYS A 90 18.29 11.38 -14.00
C LYS A 90 16.77 11.34 -13.78
N SER A 91 16.02 12.28 -14.35
CA SER A 91 14.56 12.30 -14.24
C SER A 91 13.90 11.11 -14.94
N GLU A 92 14.40 10.66 -16.09
CA GLU A 92 13.90 9.45 -16.75
C GLU A 92 14.16 8.19 -15.91
N VAL A 93 15.37 8.09 -15.33
CA VAL A 93 15.71 6.98 -14.42
C VAL A 93 14.84 7.03 -13.16
N GLU A 94 14.63 8.20 -12.56
CA GLU A 94 13.77 8.37 -11.40
C GLU A 94 12.31 8.00 -11.69
N GLN A 95 11.79 8.34 -12.87
CA GLN A 95 10.44 7.93 -13.29
C GLN A 95 10.35 6.42 -13.47
N LYS A 96 11.32 5.78 -14.15
CA LYS A 96 11.36 4.31 -14.30
C LYS A 96 11.49 3.60 -12.96
N VAL A 97 12.31 4.12 -12.06
CA VAL A 97 12.45 3.58 -10.70
C VAL A 97 11.13 3.73 -9.95
N THR A 98 10.47 4.89 -10.04
CA THR A 98 9.17 5.11 -9.37
C THR A 98 8.10 4.14 -9.89
N GLU A 99 8.01 3.92 -11.21
CA GLU A 99 7.08 2.96 -11.81
C GLU A 99 7.40 1.51 -11.43
N LEU A 100 8.68 1.12 -11.45
CA LEU A 100 9.11 -0.20 -11.03
C LEU A 100 8.82 -0.44 -9.54
N VAL A 101 9.11 0.57 -8.71
CA VAL A 101 8.81 0.54 -7.27
C VAL A 101 7.32 0.42 -7.05
N LYS A 102 6.48 1.18 -7.76
CA LYS A 102 5.02 1.09 -7.68
C LYS A 102 4.51 -0.31 -8.06
N THR A 103 5.07 -0.91 -9.10
CA THR A 103 4.71 -2.27 -9.53
C THR A 103 5.11 -3.31 -8.48
N LYS A 104 6.36 -3.25 -7.99
CA LYS A 104 6.87 -4.15 -6.95
C LYS A 104 6.15 -3.95 -5.61
N GLN A 105 5.80 -2.72 -5.28
CA GLN A 105 4.99 -2.35 -4.13
C GLN A 105 3.63 -3.05 -4.16
N GLN A 106 2.96 -3.05 -5.32
CA GLN A 106 1.66 -3.71 -5.49
C GLN A 106 1.78 -5.24 -5.37
N GLU A 107 2.84 -5.81 -5.94
CA GLU A 107 3.16 -7.25 -5.82
C GLU A 107 3.37 -7.64 -4.34
N VAL A 108 4.13 -6.84 -3.58
CA VAL A 108 4.36 -7.08 -2.16
C VAL A 108 3.06 -6.92 -1.35
N GLN A 109 2.20 -5.94 -1.66
CA GLN A 109 0.91 -5.81 -0.99
C GLN A 109 0.01 -7.04 -1.19
N LEU A 110 -0.06 -7.56 -2.41
CA LEU A 110 -0.81 -8.79 -2.70
C LEU A 110 -0.21 -9.99 -1.95
N LYS A 111 1.12 -10.11 -1.92
CA LYS A 111 1.82 -11.17 -1.19
C LYS A 111 1.54 -11.09 0.31
N VAL A 112 1.74 -9.92 0.91
CA VAL A 112 1.50 -9.69 2.35
C VAL A 112 0.05 -9.95 2.71
N SER A 113 -0.90 -9.44 1.93
CA SER A 113 -2.33 -9.66 2.20
C SER A 113 -2.70 -11.15 2.16
N GLY A 114 -2.17 -11.91 1.19
CA GLY A 114 -2.35 -13.37 1.14
C GLY A 114 -1.74 -14.09 2.35
N LEU A 115 -0.52 -13.71 2.75
CA LEU A 115 0.14 -14.28 3.94
C LEU A 115 -0.62 -13.98 5.23
N VAL A 116 -1.13 -12.75 5.38
CA VAL A 116 -1.97 -12.34 6.53
C VAL A 116 -3.28 -13.13 6.56
N GLN A 117 -3.93 -13.35 5.41
CA GLN A 117 -5.14 -14.17 5.32
C GLN A 117 -4.87 -15.63 5.72
N ASN A 118 -3.72 -16.16 5.33
CA ASN A 118 -3.27 -17.50 5.72
C ASN A 118 -2.72 -17.57 7.16
N ARG A 119 -2.79 -16.49 7.93
CA ARG A 119 -2.23 -16.35 9.29
C ARG A 119 -0.72 -16.59 9.37
N GLN A 120 -0.01 -16.48 8.25
CA GLN A 120 1.44 -16.59 8.17
C GLN A 120 2.10 -15.24 8.48
N TYR A 121 1.92 -14.75 9.70
CA TYR A 121 2.36 -13.41 10.10
C TYR A 121 3.88 -13.23 10.06
N GLY A 122 4.65 -14.29 10.32
CA GLY A 122 6.12 -14.23 10.22
C GLY A 122 6.59 -13.94 8.79
N ALA A 123 6.13 -14.72 7.82
CA ALA A 123 6.44 -14.49 6.41
C ALA A 123 5.89 -13.15 5.90
N ALA A 124 4.70 -12.73 6.37
CA ALA A 124 4.13 -11.42 6.06
C ALA A 124 5.04 -10.29 6.56
N LEU A 125 5.56 -10.43 7.78
CA LEU A 125 6.46 -9.47 8.39
C LEU A 125 7.79 -9.37 7.63
N GLU A 126 8.36 -10.50 7.19
CA GLU A 126 9.56 -10.48 6.35
C GLU A 126 9.32 -9.75 5.03
N ALA A 127 8.23 -10.07 4.32
CA ALA A 127 7.90 -9.41 3.06
C ALA A 127 7.64 -7.89 3.23
N ALA A 128 6.99 -7.49 4.32
CA ALA A 128 6.77 -6.08 4.63
C ALA A 128 8.05 -5.34 5.06
N ASN A 129 8.98 -6.01 5.75
CA ASN A 129 10.28 -5.44 6.09
C ASN A 129 11.15 -5.26 4.84
N ASP A 130 11.17 -6.21 3.93
CA ASP A 130 11.88 -6.10 2.64
C ASP A 130 11.37 -4.91 1.82
N CYS A 131 10.05 -4.69 1.82
CA CYS A 131 9.42 -3.49 1.24
C CYS A 131 9.98 -2.20 1.84
N ALA A 132 9.99 -2.10 3.17
CA ALA A 132 10.45 -0.90 3.88
C ALA A 132 11.97 -0.69 3.77
N ALA A 133 12.75 -1.77 3.65
CA ALA A 133 14.19 -1.71 3.45
C ALA A 133 14.54 -1.22 2.04
N SER A 134 13.81 -1.70 1.03
CA SER A 134 13.98 -1.27 -0.36
C SER A 134 13.48 0.16 -0.59
N ASN A 135 12.37 0.55 0.06
CA ASN A 135 11.70 1.82 -0.17
C ASN A 135 11.18 2.43 1.16
N PRO A 136 12.04 3.10 1.94
CA PRO A 136 11.66 3.65 3.24
C PRO A 136 10.69 4.84 3.16
N ASN A 137 10.63 5.51 2.00
CA ASN A 137 9.79 6.67 1.77
C ASN A 137 8.36 6.31 1.34
N MET A 138 8.06 5.03 1.17
CA MET A 138 6.73 4.58 0.74
C MET A 138 5.81 4.38 1.95
N PRO A 139 4.66 5.09 2.01
CA PRO A 139 3.73 4.94 3.12
C PRO A 139 3.14 3.52 3.19
N GLU A 140 2.88 2.88 2.05
CA GLU A 140 2.22 1.57 2.00
C GLU A 140 3.05 0.46 2.66
N CYS A 141 4.38 0.49 2.56
CA CYS A 141 5.23 -0.46 3.30
C CYS A 141 5.08 -0.29 4.82
N GLN A 142 5.05 0.95 5.31
CA GLN A 142 4.87 1.24 6.74
C GLN A 142 3.47 0.83 7.22
N LEU A 143 2.44 1.02 6.39
CA LEU A 143 1.08 0.62 6.71
C LEU A 143 0.95 -0.90 6.90
N MET A 144 1.56 -1.69 6.01
CA MET A 144 1.58 -3.15 6.12
C MET A 144 2.28 -3.62 7.39
N LEU A 145 3.43 -3.03 7.72
CA LEU A 145 4.13 -3.32 8.98
C LEU A 145 3.25 -3.01 10.20
N GLY A 146 2.59 -1.85 10.19
CA GLY A 146 1.63 -1.49 11.23
C GLY A 146 0.53 -2.53 11.40
N ASP A 147 -0.10 -2.96 10.30
CA ASP A 147 -1.17 -3.96 10.30
C ASP A 147 -0.68 -5.32 10.82
N ILE A 148 0.49 -5.80 10.37
CA ILE A 148 1.05 -7.09 10.80
C ILE A 148 1.44 -7.06 12.27
N HIS A 149 2.12 -6.02 12.74
CA HIS A 149 2.45 -5.86 14.15
C HIS A 149 1.19 -5.77 15.03
N GLY A 150 0.13 -5.12 14.53
CA GLY A 150 -1.18 -5.11 15.18
C GLY A 150 -1.77 -6.53 15.31
N LYS A 151 -1.65 -7.37 14.27
CA LYS A 151 -2.08 -8.78 14.31
C LYS A 151 -1.23 -9.64 15.26
N LEU A 152 0.04 -9.31 15.44
CA LEU A 152 0.96 -9.97 16.37
C LEU A 152 0.81 -9.48 17.82
N ASN A 153 -0.12 -8.57 18.12
CA ASN A 153 -0.25 -7.88 19.42
C ASN A 153 0.97 -7.01 19.81
N HIS A 154 1.82 -6.67 18.85
CA HIS A 154 2.95 -5.75 19.05
C HIS A 154 2.47 -4.30 18.90
N ARG A 155 1.67 -3.83 19.87
CA ARG A 155 1.02 -2.51 19.79
C ARG A 155 2.01 -1.35 19.64
N ALA A 156 3.10 -1.36 20.41
CA ALA A 156 4.07 -0.27 20.37
C ALA A 156 4.76 -0.13 19.01
N GLU A 157 5.15 -1.25 18.39
CA GLU A 157 5.72 -1.26 17.04
C GLU A 157 4.68 -0.88 15.99
N SER A 158 3.46 -1.40 16.11
CA SER A 158 2.34 -1.06 15.21
C SER A 158 2.09 0.45 15.17
N GLU A 159 2.01 1.11 16.33
CA GLU A 159 1.84 2.55 16.45
C GLU A 159 2.99 3.34 15.82
N LYS A 160 4.24 2.90 16.01
CA LYS A 160 5.41 3.56 15.40
C LYS A 160 5.33 3.54 13.87
N HIS A 161 4.95 2.40 13.30
CA HIS A 161 4.81 2.27 11.85
C HIS A 161 3.62 3.07 11.31
N TYR A 162 2.49 3.07 12.00
CA TYR A 162 1.34 3.92 11.67
C TYR A 162 1.66 5.42 11.77
N ALA A 163 2.41 5.85 12.77
CA ALA A 163 2.85 7.25 12.88
C ALA A 163 3.73 7.64 11.69
N LYS A 164 4.69 6.79 11.31
CA LYS A 164 5.50 7.00 10.09
C LYS A 164 4.63 7.06 8.83
N PHE A 165 3.65 6.18 8.70
CA PHE A 165 2.68 6.22 7.61
C PHE A 165 1.98 7.59 7.54
N LEU A 166 1.54 8.16 8.67
CA LEU A 166 0.88 9.47 8.69
C LEU A 166 1.82 10.62 8.28
N THR A 167 3.13 10.49 8.49
CA THR A 167 4.14 11.48 8.05
C THR A 167 4.44 11.40 6.56
N LEU A 168 4.32 10.22 5.94
CA LEU A 168 4.64 9.99 4.53
C LEU A 168 3.40 10.09 3.62
N ALA A 169 2.23 9.68 4.13
CA ALA A 169 1.01 9.61 3.34
C ALA A 169 0.33 10.98 3.19
N PRO A 170 -0.08 11.36 1.96
CA PRO A 170 -0.82 12.60 1.72
C PRO A 170 -2.20 12.56 2.39
N ALA A 171 -2.77 13.72 2.71
CA ALA A 171 -4.05 13.82 3.43
C ALA A 171 -5.23 13.12 2.71
N ALA A 172 -5.18 13.02 1.38
CA ALA A 172 -6.18 12.35 0.56
C ALA A 172 -6.10 10.80 0.58
N HIS A 173 -5.14 10.22 1.30
CA HIS A 173 -4.95 8.77 1.30
C HIS A 173 -6.10 8.04 2.02
N PRO A 174 -6.77 7.04 1.41
CA PRO A 174 -7.98 6.42 1.97
C PRO A 174 -7.74 5.72 3.32
N GLN A 175 -6.55 5.17 3.54
CA GLN A 175 -6.20 4.49 4.80
C GLN A 175 -5.88 5.45 5.96
N ARG A 176 -5.76 6.77 5.74
CA ARG A 176 -5.42 7.71 6.82
C ARG A 176 -6.46 7.74 7.93
N ALA A 177 -7.74 7.82 7.59
CA ALA A 177 -8.83 7.84 8.57
C ALA A 177 -8.80 6.60 9.47
N ARG A 178 -8.64 5.42 8.85
CA ARG A 178 -8.51 4.13 9.55
C ARG A 178 -7.32 4.11 10.52
N VAL A 179 -6.16 4.60 10.10
CA VAL A 179 -4.95 4.62 10.94
C VAL A 179 -5.11 5.57 12.12
N VAL A 180 -5.72 6.73 11.92
CA VAL A 180 -6.00 7.67 13.02
C VAL A 180 -6.94 7.06 14.06
N GLU A 181 -7.99 6.36 13.62
CA GLU A 181 -8.90 5.64 14.51
C GLU A 181 -8.17 4.54 15.31
N LEU A 182 -7.33 3.74 14.64
CA LEU A 182 -6.52 2.71 15.29
C LEU A 182 -5.60 3.27 16.38
N LEU A 183 -4.92 4.38 16.10
CA LEU A 183 -4.05 5.06 17.07
C LEU A 183 -4.85 5.65 18.24
N GLY A 184 -6.03 6.22 17.97
CA GLY A 184 -6.93 6.74 19.00
C GLY A 184 -7.47 5.66 19.94
N ASN A 185 -7.83 4.49 19.40
CA ASN A 185 -8.25 3.34 20.21
C ASN A 185 -7.08 2.77 21.03
N ALA A 186 -5.87 2.75 20.47
CA ALA A 186 -4.69 2.27 21.17
C ALA A 186 -4.32 3.15 22.38
N SER A 187 -4.44 4.49 22.24
CA SER A 187 -4.19 5.41 23.36
C SER A 187 -5.26 5.33 24.44
N ALA A 188 -6.54 5.12 24.09
CA ALA A 188 -7.62 4.92 25.06
C ALA A 188 -7.43 3.67 25.93
N THR A 189 -6.78 2.62 25.40
CA THR A 189 -6.49 1.39 26.19
C THR A 189 -5.29 1.51 27.12
N ARG A 190 -4.57 2.65 27.12
CA ARG A 190 -3.39 2.88 27.98
C ARG A 190 -3.68 3.70 29.22
N THR A 191 -4.93 4.09 29.50
CA THR A 191 -5.26 4.80 30.74
C THR A 191 -4.94 3.86 31.91
N PRO A 192 -3.92 4.19 32.74
CA PRO A 192 -3.70 3.47 33.97
C PRO A 192 -4.73 3.98 34.98
N GLU A 193 -5.58 3.08 35.47
CA GLU A 193 -6.33 3.30 36.72
C GLU A 193 -5.35 3.29 37.90
#